data_AF-A0A8H8MP45-F1
#
_entry.id   AF-A0A8H8MP45-F1
#
_cell.length_a   1.000
_cell.length_b   1.000
_cell.length_c   1.000
_cell.angle_alpha   90.00
_cell.angle_beta   90.00
_cell.angle_gamma   90.00
#
_symmetry.space_group_name_H-M   'P 1'
#
loop_
_entity.id
_entity.type
_entity.pdbx_description
1 polymer ?
#
loop_
_entity_poly.entity_id
_entity_poly.type
_entity_poly.pdbx_seq_one_letter_code
_entity_poly.pdbx_strand_id
1 'polypeptide(L)'
;MALKDCVRGRALVEAERSKKGEGKTGFQHIPYRSSKLTLALKPVFDVEATRNCKTVVIAHVSPHLADASHSNNTLTYVSPFRVAIVAQSNDAVPSPSTWSNEEFRGWVSKTSTKIDPTKLAPFESGKQMCELDESGAKAFYDKLWGLIFAAKQSTRPEVKLTYNPPSVWSNFQVRDYVEKELPAIDLDKFCPSVGEHPARGRDYIMDMGEAQFIILAQSSAKDGETVSVEAAKGLHTKMWKLENDTWNSERKTILTRRQDENAGTGMDDVLEFLDARLDDPSIYGKGEVTTLSLSYMDNSPEGIARREEHLRRNEETRAEREAQLERERAILEQWRREQAEGGN
;
A
#
# COMPACT_ATOMS: atom_id res chain seq x y z
N MET A 1 -16.09 -44.14 19.74
CA MET A 1 -15.71 -44.11 18.31
C MET A 1 -15.80 -42.70 17.71
N ALA A 2 -16.82 -41.92 18.06
CA ALA A 2 -17.01 -40.53 17.61
C ALA A 2 -15.80 -39.58 17.66
N LEU A 3 -15.12 -39.48 18.81
CA LEU A 3 -14.16 -38.40 19.07
C LEU A 3 -12.89 -38.49 18.21
N LYS A 4 -12.29 -39.69 18.11
CA LYS A 4 -11.08 -39.91 17.29
C LYS A 4 -11.34 -39.55 15.82
N ASP A 5 -12.53 -39.87 15.31
CA ASP A 5 -12.91 -39.60 13.92
C ASP A 5 -13.17 -38.11 13.70
N CYS A 6 -13.70 -37.41 14.72
CA CYS A 6 -13.86 -35.95 14.69
C CYS A 6 -12.51 -35.22 14.67
N VAL A 7 -11.58 -35.63 15.54
CA VAL A 7 -10.23 -35.05 15.61
C VAL A 7 -9.47 -35.30 14.31
N ARG A 8 -9.52 -36.53 13.77
CA ARG A 8 -8.88 -36.87 12.50
C ARG A 8 -9.46 -36.11 11.33
N GLY A 9 -10.79 -36.05 11.22
CA GLY A 9 -11.49 -35.31 10.17
C GLY A 9 -11.10 -33.83 10.16
N ARG A 10 -11.02 -33.21 11.34
CA ARG A 10 -10.58 -31.81 11.47
C ARG A 10 -9.14 -31.60 11.04
N ALA A 11 -8.21 -32.44 11.53
CA ALA A 11 -6.80 -32.32 11.18
C ALA A 11 -6.52 -32.54 9.69
N LEU A 12 -7.29 -33.42 9.02
CA LEU A 12 -7.20 -33.59 7.56
C LEU A 12 -7.68 -32.35 6.80
N VAL A 13 -8.78 -31.73 7.23
CA VAL A 13 -9.28 -30.48 6.62
C VAL A 13 -8.25 -29.35 6.75
N GLU A 14 -7.61 -29.23 7.90
CA GLU A 14 -6.56 -28.23 8.10
C GLU A 14 -5.33 -28.53 7.24
N ALA A 15 -4.89 -29.80 7.16
CA ALA A 15 -3.79 -30.20 6.30
C ALA A 15 -4.08 -29.91 4.80
N GLU A 16 -5.31 -30.10 4.34
CA GLU A 16 -5.69 -29.78 2.95
C GLU A 16 -5.81 -28.27 2.71
N ARG A 17 -6.30 -27.49 3.68
CA ARG A 17 -6.29 -26.01 3.60
C ARG A 17 -4.87 -25.45 3.49
N SER A 18 -3.91 -26.05 4.17
CA SER A 18 -2.50 -25.62 4.11
C SER A 18 -1.78 -25.97 2.80
N LYS A 19 -2.31 -26.92 2.00
CA LYS A 19 -1.64 -27.42 0.78
C LYS A 19 -1.96 -26.64 -0.50
N LYS A 20 -2.99 -25.79 -0.55
CA LYS A 20 -3.43 -25.20 -1.82
C LYS A 20 -4.00 -23.78 -1.67
N GLY A 21 -3.27 -22.81 -2.24
CA GLY A 21 -3.74 -21.44 -2.45
C GLY A 21 -4.87 -21.31 -3.48
N GLU A 22 -5.15 -22.35 -4.28
CA GLU A 22 -6.23 -22.33 -5.27
C GLU A 22 -6.85 -23.73 -5.45
N GLY A 23 -8.16 -23.84 -5.21
CA GLY A 23 -8.99 -24.93 -5.73
C GLY A 23 -9.57 -25.90 -4.71
N LYS A 24 -10.84 -25.65 -4.35
CA LYS A 24 -11.84 -26.55 -3.75
C LYS A 24 -11.32 -27.44 -2.62
N THR A 25 -11.39 -26.93 -1.39
CA THR A 25 -11.43 -27.77 -0.18
C THR A 25 -12.62 -28.73 -0.30
N GLY A 26 -12.34 -30.03 -0.44
CA GLY A 26 -13.40 -31.05 -0.43
C GLY A 26 -14.21 -30.94 0.87
N PHE A 27 -15.53 -31.05 0.78
CA PHE A 27 -16.40 -31.06 1.96
C PHE A 27 -16.17 -32.36 2.73
N GLN A 28 -15.25 -32.35 3.69
CA GLN A 28 -15.01 -33.47 4.58
C GLN A 28 -16.05 -33.45 5.70
N HIS A 29 -16.96 -34.42 5.68
CA HIS A 29 -17.93 -34.58 6.76
C HIS A 29 -17.23 -35.00 8.07
N ILE A 30 -17.48 -34.26 9.15
CA ILE A 30 -16.97 -34.53 10.50
C ILE A 30 -18.14 -34.95 11.40
N PRO A 31 -18.17 -36.20 11.93
CA PRO A 31 -19.34 -36.76 12.60
C PRO A 31 -19.49 -36.33 14.06
N TYR A 32 -19.42 -35.02 14.35
CA TYR A 32 -19.46 -34.49 15.73
C TYR A 32 -20.82 -34.63 16.43
N ARG A 33 -21.88 -34.98 15.69
CA ARG A 33 -23.23 -35.21 16.23
C ARG A 33 -23.43 -36.61 16.82
N SER A 34 -22.43 -37.47 16.74
CA SER A 34 -22.56 -38.88 17.15
C SER A 34 -22.47 -39.12 18.67
N SER A 35 -22.08 -38.13 19.47
CA SER A 35 -22.07 -38.23 20.94
C SER A 35 -22.31 -36.88 21.61
N LYS A 36 -22.80 -36.88 22.87
CA LYS A 36 -22.98 -35.65 23.66
C LYS A 36 -21.66 -34.87 23.84
N LEU A 37 -20.55 -35.58 24.03
CA LEU A 37 -19.22 -34.98 24.18
C LEU A 37 -18.79 -34.27 22.89
N THR A 38 -18.89 -34.94 21.74
CA THR A 38 -18.51 -34.34 20.45
C THR A 38 -19.45 -33.21 20.03
N LEU A 39 -20.72 -33.25 20.47
CA LEU A 39 -21.69 -32.17 20.25
C LEU A 39 -21.36 -30.93 21.08
N ALA A 40 -20.97 -31.11 22.35
CA ALA A 40 -20.49 -30.01 23.19
C ALA A 40 -19.21 -29.37 22.62
N LEU A 41 -18.36 -30.18 21.99
CA LEU A 41 -17.15 -29.74 21.29
C LEU A 41 -17.41 -29.31 19.84
N LYS A 42 -18.67 -29.10 19.42
CA LYS A 42 -19.00 -28.65 18.05
C LYS A 42 -18.12 -27.47 17.61
N PRO A 43 -17.95 -26.38 18.38
CA PRO A 43 -17.15 -25.24 17.93
C PRO A 43 -15.69 -25.57 17.60
N VAL A 44 -15.14 -26.64 18.19
CA VAL A 44 -13.77 -27.10 17.95
C VAL A 44 -13.66 -27.90 16.65
N PHE A 45 -14.71 -28.65 16.31
CA PHE A 45 -14.74 -29.52 15.13
C PHE A 45 -15.33 -28.84 13.89
N ASP A 46 -16.11 -27.77 14.07
CA ASP A 46 -16.81 -27.08 12.99
C ASP A 46 -15.85 -26.34 12.05
N VAL A 47 -15.83 -26.72 10.78
CA VAL A 47 -14.91 -26.23 9.73
C VAL A 47 -15.15 -24.75 9.42
N GLU A 48 -16.37 -24.26 9.67
CA GLU A 48 -16.80 -22.87 9.44
C GLU A 48 -16.66 -22.00 10.70
N ALA A 49 -16.26 -22.57 11.85
CA ALA A 49 -16.04 -21.78 13.04
C ALA A 49 -14.90 -20.77 12.81
N THR A 50 -15.18 -19.50 13.05
CA THR A 50 -14.24 -18.37 12.95
C THR A 50 -13.19 -18.36 14.06
N ARG A 51 -13.34 -19.22 15.08
CA ARG A 51 -12.41 -19.33 16.21
C ARG A 51 -11.29 -20.30 15.86
N ASN A 52 -10.05 -19.84 16.00
CA ASN A 52 -8.88 -20.70 15.90
C ASN A 52 -8.82 -21.66 17.08
N CYS A 53 -9.16 -22.93 16.86
CA CYS A 53 -9.11 -23.97 17.87
C CYS A 53 -7.98 -24.97 17.57
N LYS A 54 -7.11 -25.23 18.56
CA LYS A 54 -6.07 -26.27 18.48
C LYS A 54 -6.42 -27.37 19.46
N THR A 55 -6.33 -28.63 19.03
CA THR A 55 -6.55 -29.79 19.89
C THR A 55 -5.20 -30.39 20.28
N VAL A 56 -4.93 -30.47 21.58
CA VAL A 56 -3.73 -31.12 22.13
C VAL A 56 -4.15 -32.39 22.87
N VAL A 57 -3.51 -33.51 22.55
CA VAL A 57 -3.72 -34.79 23.25
C VAL A 57 -2.51 -35.06 24.13
N ILE A 58 -2.72 -35.13 25.43
CA ILE A 58 -1.67 -35.41 26.41
C ILE A 58 -1.82 -36.86 26.87
N ALA A 59 -0.79 -37.66 26.64
CA ALA A 59 -0.74 -39.05 27.06
C ALA A 59 0.22 -39.18 28.25
N HIS A 60 -0.29 -39.61 29.40
CA HIS A 60 0.55 -39.94 30.54
C HIS A 60 1.02 -41.38 30.44
N VAL A 61 2.34 -41.58 30.35
CA VAL A 61 2.99 -42.89 30.34
C VAL A 61 3.92 -42.98 31.55
N SER A 62 3.94 -44.15 32.18
CA SER A 62 4.89 -44.43 33.26
C SER A 62 6.21 -44.90 32.64
N PRO A 63 7.37 -44.42 33.13
CA PRO A 63 8.68 -44.89 32.70
C PRO A 63 9.07 -46.23 33.35
N HIS A 64 8.27 -46.75 34.29
CA HIS A 64 8.57 -47.99 35.00
C HIS A 64 8.28 -49.21 34.13
N LEU A 65 9.18 -50.20 34.17
CA LEU A 65 9.03 -51.45 33.40
C LEU A 65 7.77 -52.24 33.79
N ALA A 66 7.39 -52.23 35.08
CA ALA A 66 6.19 -52.89 35.57
C ALA A 66 4.90 -52.32 34.94
N ASP A 67 4.91 -51.04 34.58
CA ASP A 67 3.77 -50.35 34.00
C ASP A 67 3.78 -50.37 32.46
N ALA A 68 4.73 -51.05 31.82
CA ALA A 68 4.88 -51.05 30.37
C ALA A 68 3.60 -51.49 29.64
N SER A 69 2.87 -52.47 30.17
CA SER A 69 1.59 -52.91 29.61
C SER A 69 0.54 -51.80 29.66
N HIS A 70 0.43 -51.08 30.78
CA HIS A 70 -0.51 -49.98 30.94
C HIS A 70 -0.13 -48.78 30.06
N SER A 71 1.16 -48.42 30.00
CA SER A 71 1.68 -47.39 29.10
C SER A 71 1.40 -47.72 27.63
N ASN A 72 1.59 -48.98 27.21
CA ASN A 72 1.29 -49.42 25.84
C ASN A 72 -0.21 -49.32 25.50
N ASN A 73 -1.09 -49.62 26.45
CA ASN A 73 -2.54 -49.45 26.27
C ASN A 73 -2.91 -47.97 26.07
N THR A 74 -2.32 -47.06 26.85
CA THR A 74 -2.49 -45.60 26.67
C THR A 74 -2.01 -45.15 25.29
N LEU A 75 -0.82 -45.58 24.86
CA LEU A 75 -0.29 -45.25 23.54
C LEU A 75 -1.15 -45.82 22.41
N THR A 76 -1.68 -47.02 22.57
CA THR A 76 -2.61 -47.64 21.62
C THR A 76 -3.91 -46.83 21.50
N TYR A 77 -4.41 -46.29 22.62
CA TYR A 77 -5.59 -45.42 22.63
C TYR A 77 -5.33 -44.06 21.98
N VAL A 78 -4.14 -43.50 22.15
CA VAL A 78 -3.76 -42.17 21.63
C VAL A 78 -3.31 -42.22 20.18
N SER A 79 -2.73 -43.32 19.72
CA SER A 79 -2.21 -43.52 18.36
C SER A 79 -3.21 -43.12 17.24
N PRO A 80 -4.50 -43.47 17.30
CA PRO A 80 -5.50 -43.06 16.31
C PRO A 80 -5.72 -41.55 16.18
N PHE A 81 -5.37 -40.75 17.21
CA PHE A 81 -5.49 -39.29 17.14
C PHE A 81 -4.37 -38.64 16.33
N ARG A 82 -3.28 -39.37 16.08
CA ARG A 82 -2.20 -38.91 15.22
C ARG A 82 -2.67 -38.96 13.76
N VAL A 83 -2.79 -37.80 13.14
CA VAL A 83 -2.84 -37.69 11.68
C VAL A 83 -1.41 -37.56 11.20
N ALA A 84 -0.94 -38.55 10.44
CA ALA A 84 0.29 -38.41 9.69
C ALA A 84 0.02 -37.35 8.62
N ILE A 85 0.31 -36.09 8.96
CA ILE A 85 0.58 -35.10 7.93
C ILE A 85 1.82 -35.68 7.26
N VAL A 86 1.64 -36.24 6.07
CA VAL A 86 2.77 -36.41 5.18
C VAL A 86 3.32 -35.01 5.07
N ALA A 87 4.38 -34.72 5.81
CA ALA A 87 5.24 -33.61 5.50
C ALA A 87 5.57 -33.90 4.04
N GLN A 88 4.94 -33.17 3.13
CA GLN A 88 5.52 -33.06 1.82
C GLN A 88 6.96 -32.67 2.15
N SER A 89 7.90 -33.50 1.74
CA SER A 89 9.17 -32.94 1.35
C SER A 89 8.75 -31.78 0.47
N ASN A 90 8.81 -30.56 1.02
CA ASN A 90 9.06 -29.43 0.16
C ASN A 90 10.20 -29.98 -0.69
N ASP A 91 9.98 -30.09 -2.00
CA ASP A 91 11.08 -30.14 -2.94
C ASP A 91 11.85 -28.88 -2.60
N ALA A 92 12.75 -29.03 -1.62
CA ALA A 92 13.52 -27.96 -1.08
C ALA A 92 14.29 -27.59 -2.30
N VAL A 93 13.97 -26.41 -2.86
CA VAL A 93 14.88 -25.71 -3.74
C VAL A 93 16.24 -25.97 -3.12
N PRO A 94 17.14 -26.71 -3.78
CA PRO A 94 18.37 -27.17 -3.15
C PRO A 94 18.95 -25.96 -2.46
N SER A 95 19.33 -26.08 -1.18
CA SER A 95 19.76 -24.91 -0.40
C SER A 95 20.78 -24.13 -1.23
N PRO A 96 20.69 -22.79 -1.34
CA PRO A 96 21.64 -22.02 -2.13
C PRO A 96 23.11 -22.32 -1.78
N SER A 97 23.36 -22.80 -0.57
CA SER A 97 24.66 -23.31 -0.09
C SER A 97 25.20 -24.54 -0.85
N THR A 98 24.37 -25.24 -1.62
CA THR A 98 24.72 -26.43 -2.42
C THR A 98 24.83 -26.15 -3.91
N TRP A 99 24.49 -24.95 -4.37
CA TRP A 99 24.51 -24.62 -5.79
C TRP A 99 25.94 -24.50 -6.31
N SER A 100 26.23 -25.26 -7.37
CA SER A 100 27.37 -25.02 -8.25
C SER A 100 27.25 -23.66 -8.97
N ASN A 101 28.35 -23.18 -9.56
CA ASN A 101 28.34 -21.92 -10.34
C ASN A 101 27.31 -21.97 -11.48
N GLU A 102 27.15 -23.13 -12.14
CA GLU A 102 26.18 -23.31 -13.23
C GLU A 102 24.74 -23.20 -12.74
N GLU A 103 24.43 -23.83 -11.60
CA GLU A 103 23.10 -23.76 -10.97
C GLU A 103 22.78 -22.35 -10.47
N PHE A 104 23.77 -21.66 -9.88
CA PHE A 104 23.63 -20.27 -9.45
C PHE A 104 23.35 -19.34 -10.64
N ARG A 105 24.08 -19.48 -11.75
CA ARG A 105 23.86 -18.69 -12.97
C ARG A 105 22.51 -19.01 -13.62
N GLY A 106 22.09 -20.28 -13.60
CA GLY A 106 20.77 -20.70 -14.02
C GLY A 106 19.66 -20.03 -13.20
N TRP A 107 19.83 -19.96 -11.88
CA TRP A 107 18.91 -19.25 -10.99
C TRP A 107 18.87 -17.73 -11.25
N VAL A 108 20.02 -17.08 -11.45
CA VAL A 108 20.10 -15.64 -11.78
C VAL A 108 19.36 -15.35 -13.08
N SER A 109 19.58 -16.17 -14.12
CA SER A 109 18.92 -16.04 -15.43
C SER A 109 17.40 -16.16 -15.33
N LYS A 110 16.92 -17.07 -14.46
CA LYS A 110 15.49 -17.27 -14.21
C LYS A 110 14.88 -16.12 -13.41
N THR A 111 15.62 -15.53 -12.49
CA THR A 111 15.15 -14.48 -11.58
C THR A 111 15.14 -13.11 -12.24
N SER A 112 16.09 -12.82 -13.12
CA SER A 112 16.19 -11.55 -13.82
C SER A 112 16.62 -11.72 -15.26
N THR A 113 15.80 -11.22 -16.18
CA THR A 113 16.10 -11.20 -17.61
C THR A 113 17.07 -10.09 -18.01
N LYS A 114 17.39 -9.16 -17.09
CA LYS A 114 18.19 -7.96 -17.36
C LYS A 114 19.65 -8.10 -16.95
N ILE A 115 19.99 -9.15 -16.21
CA ILE A 115 21.32 -9.36 -15.65
C ILE A 115 22.01 -10.45 -16.44
N ASP A 116 23.19 -10.17 -16.98
CA ASP A 116 24.04 -11.18 -17.59
C ASP A 116 24.71 -12.02 -16.49
N PRO A 117 24.34 -13.30 -16.32
CA PRO A 117 24.86 -14.15 -15.25
C PRO A 117 26.36 -14.37 -15.34
N THR A 118 26.91 -14.29 -16.55
CA THR A 118 28.34 -14.50 -16.83
C THR A 118 29.19 -13.33 -16.33
N LYS A 119 28.60 -12.13 -16.29
CA LYS A 119 29.25 -10.92 -15.78
C LYS A 119 29.07 -10.76 -14.28
N LEU A 120 27.94 -11.20 -13.74
CA LEU A 120 27.65 -11.09 -12.31
C LEU A 120 28.46 -12.09 -11.48
N ALA A 121 28.54 -13.35 -11.95
CA ALA A 121 29.16 -14.44 -11.21
C ALA A 121 30.03 -15.33 -12.12
N PRO A 122 31.16 -14.80 -12.63
CA PRO A 122 32.06 -15.58 -13.49
C PRO A 122 32.62 -16.83 -12.80
N PHE A 123 32.84 -16.80 -11.48
CA PHE A 123 33.43 -17.93 -10.73
C PHE A 123 32.67 -18.25 -9.44
N GLU A 124 31.73 -17.41 -9.04
CA GLU A 124 31.09 -17.44 -7.75
C GLU A 124 30.01 -18.53 -7.68
N SER A 125 30.05 -19.33 -6.62
CA SER A 125 29.07 -20.38 -6.33
C SER A 125 28.04 -19.90 -5.30
N GLY A 126 26.90 -20.59 -5.22
CA GLY A 126 25.88 -20.26 -4.20
C GLY A 126 26.41 -20.44 -2.77
N LYS A 127 27.37 -21.35 -2.56
CA LYS A 127 28.08 -21.51 -1.29
C LYS A 127 28.83 -20.24 -0.87
N GLN A 128 29.59 -19.63 -1.78
CA GLN A 128 30.35 -18.41 -1.48
C GLN A 128 29.43 -17.22 -1.18
N MET A 129 28.26 -17.16 -1.81
CA MET A 129 27.26 -16.14 -1.48
C MET A 129 26.63 -16.36 -0.10
N CYS A 130 26.49 -17.60 0.35
CA CYS A 130 25.97 -17.94 1.69
C CYS A 130 27.02 -17.81 2.81
N GLU A 131 28.31 -17.73 2.47
CA GLU A 131 29.40 -17.54 3.43
C GLU A 131 29.58 -16.06 3.83
N LEU A 132 28.89 -15.14 3.16
CA LEU A 132 28.82 -13.74 3.59
C LEU A 132 28.07 -13.66 4.93
N ASP A 133 28.70 -13.05 5.92
CA ASP A 133 28.04 -12.68 7.17
C ASP A 133 26.94 -11.64 6.91
N GLU A 134 25.93 -11.58 7.78
CA GLU A 134 24.80 -10.67 7.61
C GLU A 134 25.25 -9.20 7.47
N SER A 135 26.29 -8.81 8.23
CA SER A 135 26.94 -7.50 8.12
C SER A 135 27.62 -7.28 6.78
N GLY A 136 28.40 -8.26 6.29
CA GLY A 136 29.09 -8.16 5.01
C GLY A 136 28.14 -8.17 3.81
N ALA A 137 27.10 -9.01 3.85
CA ALA A 137 26.07 -9.06 2.81
C ALA A 137 25.31 -7.74 2.71
N LYS A 138 24.94 -7.14 3.85
CA LYS A 138 24.29 -5.84 3.89
C LYS A 138 25.20 -4.72 3.37
N ALA A 139 26.45 -4.67 3.84
CA ALA A 139 27.41 -3.66 3.39
C ALA A 139 27.70 -3.76 1.88
N PHE A 140 27.79 -4.98 1.35
CA PHE A 140 27.92 -5.24 -0.08
C PHE A 140 26.70 -4.72 -0.86
N TYR A 141 25.48 -5.04 -0.40
CA TYR A 141 24.25 -4.59 -1.03
C TYR A 141 24.12 -3.07 -1.01
N ASP A 142 24.35 -2.43 0.15
CA ASP A 142 24.26 -0.98 0.31
C ASP A 142 25.26 -0.26 -0.62
N LYS A 143 26.48 -0.77 -0.72
CA LYS A 143 27.50 -0.22 -1.63
C LYS A 143 27.13 -0.41 -3.10
N LEU A 144 26.65 -1.60 -3.47
CA LEU A 144 26.19 -1.88 -4.83
C LEU A 144 24.99 -0.99 -5.21
N TRP A 145 24.03 -0.85 -4.29
CA TRP A 145 22.87 0.01 -4.47
C TRP A 145 23.25 1.48 -4.61
N GLY A 146 24.18 1.96 -3.78
CA GLY A 146 24.74 3.30 -3.89
C GLY A 146 25.38 3.57 -5.26
N LEU A 147 26.15 2.62 -5.79
CA LEU A 147 26.73 2.72 -7.13
C LEU A 147 25.67 2.74 -8.23
N ILE A 148 24.65 1.89 -8.14
CA ILE A 148 23.52 1.88 -9.09
C ILE A 148 22.78 3.22 -9.05
N PHE A 149 22.52 3.75 -7.86
CA PHE A 149 21.84 5.01 -7.68
C PHE A 149 22.65 6.18 -8.24
N ALA A 150 23.95 6.25 -7.95
CA ALA A 150 24.85 7.25 -8.50
C ALA A 150 24.92 7.18 -10.04
N ALA A 151 25.03 5.97 -10.60
CA ALA A 151 25.04 5.77 -12.05
C ALA A 151 23.71 6.18 -12.70
N LYS A 152 22.57 5.92 -12.04
CA LYS A 152 21.25 6.37 -12.50
C LYS A 152 21.08 7.88 -12.40
N GLN A 153 21.61 8.51 -11.36
CA GLN A 153 21.62 9.97 -11.25
C GLN A 153 22.47 10.61 -12.35
N SER A 154 23.65 10.06 -12.63
CA SER A 154 24.55 10.60 -13.67
C SER A 154 24.08 10.36 -15.10
N THR A 155 23.24 9.34 -15.33
CA THR A 155 22.67 9.04 -16.65
C THR A 155 21.29 9.63 -16.87
N ARG A 156 20.68 10.23 -15.84
CA ARG A 156 19.44 10.98 -15.99
C ARG A 156 19.78 12.21 -16.84
N PRO A 157 19.23 12.38 -18.05
CA PRO A 157 19.37 13.64 -18.74
C PRO A 157 18.91 14.74 -17.79
N GLU A 158 19.55 15.92 -17.83
CA GLU A 158 19.00 17.14 -17.25
C GLU A 158 17.70 17.46 -18.00
N VAL A 159 16.67 16.66 -17.76
CA VAL A 159 15.30 17.04 -18.03
C VAL A 159 15.11 18.17 -17.06
N LYS A 160 15.31 19.39 -17.57
CA LYS A 160 14.78 20.62 -16.99
C LYS A 160 13.36 20.25 -16.62
N LEU A 161 13.12 19.95 -15.33
CA LEU A 161 11.86 19.41 -14.86
C LEU A 161 10.82 20.40 -15.40
N THR A 162 10.09 20.02 -16.44
CA THR A 162 8.88 20.70 -16.83
C THR A 162 7.99 20.37 -15.67
N TYR A 163 8.03 21.23 -14.65
CA TYR A 163 7.36 20.98 -13.41
C TYR A 163 5.88 20.92 -13.75
N ASN A 164 5.35 19.70 -13.76
CA ASN A 164 3.92 19.49 -13.61
C ASN A 164 3.43 20.38 -12.45
N PRO A 165 2.19 20.86 -12.46
CA PRO A 165 1.73 21.75 -11.42
C PRO A 165 1.94 21.10 -10.03
N PRO A 166 2.45 21.82 -9.02
CA PRO A 166 2.52 21.36 -7.63
C PRO A 166 1.33 20.54 -7.15
N SER A 167 0.10 20.86 -7.57
CA SER A 167 -1.10 20.10 -7.24
C SER A 167 -1.06 18.63 -7.68
N VAL A 168 -0.26 18.25 -8.68
CA VAL A 168 -0.10 16.86 -9.13
C VAL A 168 1.23 16.23 -8.68
N TRP A 169 2.02 16.92 -7.85
CA TRP A 169 3.28 16.36 -7.36
C TRP A 169 3.04 15.15 -6.47
N SER A 170 3.79 14.09 -6.75
CA SER A 170 3.97 12.97 -5.82
C SER A 170 4.66 13.43 -4.53
N ASN A 171 4.51 12.65 -3.45
CA ASN A 171 5.18 12.88 -2.18
C ASN A 171 6.70 13.10 -2.35
N PHE A 172 7.36 12.31 -3.21
CA PHE A 172 8.78 12.46 -3.52
C PHE A 172 9.13 13.79 -4.16
N GLN A 173 8.32 14.29 -5.09
CA GLN A 173 8.55 15.58 -5.75
C GLN A 173 8.40 16.74 -4.77
N VAL A 174 7.42 16.67 -3.86
CA VAL A 174 7.28 17.65 -2.77
C VAL A 174 8.53 17.65 -1.90
N ARG A 175 8.98 16.46 -1.47
CA ARG A 175 10.17 16.32 -0.62
C ARG A 175 11.42 16.89 -1.27
N ASP A 176 11.70 16.53 -2.52
CA ASP A 176 12.85 17.02 -3.29
C ASP A 176 12.82 18.55 -3.45
N TYR A 177 11.64 19.12 -3.73
CA TYR A 177 11.47 20.56 -3.85
C TYR A 177 11.68 21.29 -2.51
N VAL A 178 11.10 20.77 -1.42
CA VAL A 178 11.23 21.34 -0.07
C VAL A 178 12.68 21.26 0.41
N GLU A 179 13.36 20.13 0.20
CA GLU A 179 14.76 19.95 0.57
C GLU A 179 15.68 20.97 -0.15
N LYS A 180 15.39 21.21 -1.44
CA LYS A 180 16.14 22.18 -2.24
C LYS A 180 15.91 23.63 -1.79
N GLU A 181 14.67 24.01 -1.50
CA GLU A 181 14.31 25.39 -1.20
C GLU A 181 14.50 25.75 0.29
N LEU A 182 14.26 24.81 1.20
CA LEU A 182 14.39 24.97 2.65
C LEU A 182 15.04 23.72 3.29
N PRO A 183 16.37 23.56 3.19
CA PRO A 183 17.09 22.39 3.73
C PRO A 183 17.01 22.28 5.26
N ALA A 184 16.57 23.33 5.95
CA ALA A 184 16.37 23.36 7.40
C ALA A 184 15.13 22.58 7.88
N ILE A 185 14.25 22.19 6.96
CA ILE A 185 13.06 21.40 7.26
C ILE A 185 13.45 19.92 7.34
N ASP A 186 12.98 19.26 8.40
CA ASP A 186 12.95 17.81 8.54
C ASP A 186 11.80 17.25 7.70
N LEU A 187 12.17 16.60 6.60
CA LEU A 187 11.22 16.06 5.61
C LEU A 187 10.32 14.98 6.19
N ASP A 188 10.76 14.26 7.23
CA ASP A 188 9.97 13.18 7.83
C ASP A 188 8.85 13.72 8.73
N LYS A 189 9.06 14.90 9.32
CA LYS A 189 8.02 15.64 10.05
C LYS A 189 7.09 16.40 9.09
N PHE A 190 7.67 17.05 8.07
CA PHE A 190 6.91 17.90 7.15
C PHE A 190 6.07 17.11 6.15
N CYS A 191 6.62 16.02 5.61
CA CYS A 191 6.03 15.22 4.54
C CYS A 191 6.31 13.73 4.78
N PRO A 192 5.68 13.13 5.82
CA PRO A 192 5.94 11.76 6.23
C PRO A 192 5.67 10.79 5.08
N SER A 193 6.66 9.94 4.79
CA SER A 193 6.59 8.91 3.75
C SER A 193 5.82 7.66 4.20
N VAL A 194 5.65 7.50 5.51
CA VAL A 194 5.06 6.31 6.15
C VAL A 194 3.68 6.69 6.71
N GLY A 195 2.64 6.42 5.93
CA GLY A 195 1.24 6.61 6.32
C GLY A 195 0.29 5.99 5.28
N GLU A 196 -0.96 5.74 5.65
CA GLU A 196 -1.97 5.18 4.73
C GLU A 196 -2.20 6.10 3.52
N HIS A 197 -1.96 7.41 3.69
CA HIS A 197 -2.04 8.43 2.64
C HIS A 197 -0.86 9.42 2.76
N PRO A 198 0.28 9.17 2.08
CA PRO A 198 1.40 10.11 2.09
C PRO A 198 0.99 11.41 1.42
N ALA A 199 1.22 12.53 2.11
CA ALA A 199 0.84 13.85 1.63
C ALA A 199 1.47 14.13 0.26
N ARG A 200 0.64 14.60 -0.67
CA ARG A 200 0.98 14.94 -2.06
C ARG A 200 0.94 16.46 -2.22
N GLY A 201 1.43 16.96 -3.35
CA GLY A 201 1.49 18.40 -3.55
C GLY A 201 0.12 19.09 -3.53
N ARG A 202 -0.96 18.38 -3.91
CA ARG A 202 -2.34 18.84 -3.72
C ARG A 202 -2.65 19.22 -2.28
N ASP A 203 -2.24 18.38 -1.32
CA ASP A 203 -2.57 18.58 0.08
C ASP A 203 -1.95 19.88 0.60
N TYR A 204 -0.73 20.21 0.16
CA TYR A 204 -0.03 21.43 0.57
C TYR A 204 -0.49 22.71 -0.12
N ILE A 205 -1.09 22.60 -1.32
CA ILE A 205 -1.38 23.72 -2.19
C ILE A 205 -2.87 24.06 -2.21
N MET A 206 -3.72 23.04 -2.34
CA MET A 206 -5.17 23.23 -2.46
C MET A 206 -5.89 23.06 -1.13
N ASP A 207 -5.48 22.06 -0.35
CA ASP A 207 -6.24 21.64 0.83
C ASP A 207 -5.72 22.27 2.14
N MET A 208 -4.45 22.70 2.17
CA MET A 208 -3.82 23.37 3.30
C MET A 208 -3.74 24.88 3.08
N GLY A 209 -4.29 25.66 4.02
CA GLY A 209 -4.18 27.12 3.98
C GLY A 209 -2.77 27.63 4.30
N GLU A 210 -2.41 28.83 3.81
CA GLU A 210 -1.08 29.45 4.03
C GLU A 210 -0.65 29.43 5.51
N ALA A 211 -1.54 29.77 6.44
CA ALA A 211 -1.23 29.78 7.86
C ALA A 211 -0.93 28.37 8.42
N GLN A 212 -1.68 27.35 7.98
CA GLN A 212 -1.43 25.95 8.38
C GLN A 212 -0.11 25.45 7.80
N PHE A 213 0.19 25.80 6.55
CA PHE A 213 1.46 25.48 5.91
C PHE A 213 2.64 26.08 6.67
N ILE A 214 2.55 27.35 7.05
CA ILE A 214 3.60 28.03 7.83
C ILE A 214 3.80 27.33 9.18
N ILE A 215 2.72 27.04 9.92
CA ILE A 215 2.80 26.35 11.21
C ILE A 215 3.45 24.97 11.05
N LEU A 216 3.04 24.21 10.03
CA LEU A 216 3.61 22.90 9.75
C LEU A 216 5.11 23.00 9.43
N ALA A 217 5.51 23.92 8.56
CA ALA A 217 6.92 24.15 8.20
C ALA A 217 7.77 24.54 9.42
N GLN A 218 7.26 25.39 10.30
CA GLN A 218 7.97 25.80 11.51
C GLN A 218 8.10 24.66 12.54
N SER A 219 7.04 23.87 12.72
CA SER A 219 7.06 22.71 13.62
C SER A 219 7.93 21.56 13.12
N SER A 220 8.25 21.55 11.82
CA SER A 220 9.06 20.53 11.16
C SER A 220 10.53 20.94 11.02
N ALA A 221 11.04 21.87 11.82
CA ALA A 221 12.46 22.21 11.80
C ALA A 221 13.34 21.04 12.27
N LYS A 222 14.53 20.90 11.68
CA LYS A 222 15.57 19.97 12.17
C LYS A 222 16.04 20.38 13.56
N ASP A 223 16.53 19.41 14.33
CA ASP A 223 16.98 19.65 15.70
C ASP A 223 18.13 20.68 15.74
N GLY A 224 17.88 21.82 16.38
CA GLY A 224 18.85 22.93 16.50
C GLY A 224 18.74 24.00 15.40
N GLU A 225 17.88 23.80 14.40
CA GLU A 225 17.60 24.79 13.37
C GLU A 225 16.24 25.46 13.61
N THR A 226 16.06 26.66 13.05
CA THR A 226 14.77 27.38 13.11
C THR A 226 14.37 27.79 11.70
N VAL A 227 13.11 27.55 11.36
CA VAL A 227 12.52 27.99 10.09
C VAL A 227 11.79 29.29 10.36
N SER A 228 12.23 30.39 9.73
CA SER A 228 11.56 31.68 9.89
C SER A 228 10.18 31.68 9.20
N VAL A 229 9.27 32.51 9.70
CA VAL A 229 7.92 32.67 9.11
C VAL A 229 8.04 33.13 7.66
N GLU A 230 8.97 34.03 7.37
CA GLU A 230 9.22 34.58 6.04
C GLU A 230 9.76 33.53 5.08
N ALA A 231 10.61 32.61 5.55
CA ALA A 231 11.13 31.51 4.76
C ALA A 231 10.03 30.53 4.39
N ALA A 232 9.21 30.12 5.37
CA ALA A 232 8.06 29.22 5.14
C ALA A 232 7.02 29.85 4.19
N LYS A 233 6.70 31.14 4.39
CA LYS A 233 5.80 31.90 3.50
C LYS A 233 6.38 32.03 2.10
N GLY A 234 7.70 32.25 1.99
CA GLY A 234 8.42 32.29 0.73
C GLY A 234 8.32 30.98 -0.04
N LEU A 235 8.47 29.84 0.64
CA LEU A 235 8.29 28.52 0.05
C LEU A 235 6.86 28.32 -0.48
N HIS A 236 5.84 28.58 0.35
CA HIS A 236 4.43 28.46 -0.06
C HIS A 236 4.12 29.33 -1.28
N THR A 237 4.58 30.59 -1.27
CA THR A 237 4.38 31.53 -2.39
C THR A 237 5.07 31.05 -3.66
N LYS A 238 6.28 30.49 -3.57
CA LYS A 238 6.98 29.91 -4.72
C LYS A 238 6.24 28.71 -5.30
N MET A 239 5.72 27.82 -4.46
CA MET A 239 4.92 26.68 -4.92
C MET A 239 3.63 27.17 -5.60
N TRP A 240 2.89 28.10 -4.99
CA TRP A 240 1.68 28.66 -5.63
C TRP A 240 1.98 29.38 -6.95
N LYS A 241 3.12 30.06 -7.04
CA LYS A 241 3.55 30.70 -8.29
C LYS A 241 3.85 29.65 -9.37
N LEU A 242 4.56 28.58 -9.02
CA LEU A 242 4.81 27.46 -9.95
C LEU A 242 3.49 26.84 -10.44
N GLU A 243 2.52 26.63 -9.56
CA GLU A 243 1.17 26.16 -9.92
C GLU A 243 0.54 27.05 -10.98
N ASN A 244 0.48 28.36 -10.72
CA ASN A 244 -0.13 29.29 -11.66
C ASN A 244 0.65 29.39 -12.97
N ASP A 245 1.98 29.42 -12.92
CA ASP A 245 2.83 29.52 -14.10
C ASP A 245 2.66 28.28 -15.00
N THR A 246 2.57 27.07 -14.42
CA THR A 246 2.32 25.84 -15.18
C THR A 246 0.96 25.87 -15.87
N TRP A 247 -0.13 26.17 -15.14
CA TRP A 247 -1.47 26.28 -15.74
C TRP A 247 -1.58 27.39 -16.79
N ASN A 248 -0.97 28.55 -16.56
CA ASN A 248 -0.97 29.65 -17.52
C ASN A 248 -0.15 29.31 -18.77
N SER A 249 0.94 28.56 -18.64
CA SER A 249 1.74 28.10 -19.77
C SER A 249 0.98 27.11 -20.67
N GLU A 250 0.23 26.17 -20.07
CA GLU A 250 -0.65 25.25 -20.80
C GLU A 250 -1.76 26.00 -21.52
N ARG A 251 -2.43 26.93 -20.82
CA ARG A 251 -3.49 27.76 -21.41
C ARG A 251 -2.97 28.60 -22.57
N LYS A 252 -1.77 29.18 -22.45
CA LYS A 252 -1.13 29.95 -23.52
C LYS A 252 -0.81 29.06 -24.71
N THR A 253 -0.30 27.86 -24.49
CA THR A 253 -0.02 26.88 -25.56
C THR A 253 -1.30 26.49 -26.30
N ILE A 254 -2.39 26.21 -25.58
CA ILE A 254 -3.71 25.90 -26.17
C ILE A 254 -4.25 27.09 -26.98
N LEU A 255 -4.12 28.31 -26.45
CA LEU A 255 -4.55 29.52 -27.17
C LEU A 255 -3.75 29.75 -28.45
N THR A 256 -2.43 29.57 -28.41
CA THR A 256 -1.58 29.68 -29.60
C THR A 256 -1.93 28.61 -30.64
N ARG A 257 -2.17 27.35 -30.23
CA ARG A 257 -2.60 26.27 -31.14
C ARG A 257 -3.93 26.59 -31.82
N ARG A 258 -4.87 27.23 -31.10
CA ARG A 258 -6.15 27.69 -31.67
C ARG A 258 -6.04 28.88 -32.62
N GLN A 259 -4.96 29.64 -32.54
CA GLN A 259 -4.70 30.80 -33.42
C GLN A 259 -3.93 30.41 -34.68
N ASP A 260 -3.41 29.18 -34.78
CA ASP A 260 -2.77 28.69 -35.99
C ASP A 260 -3.83 28.31 -37.04
N GLU A 261 -3.90 29.08 -38.14
CA GLU A 261 -4.87 28.91 -39.22
C GLU A 261 -4.74 27.55 -39.94
N ASN A 262 -3.63 26.84 -39.75
CA ASN A 262 -3.38 25.51 -40.33
C ASN A 262 -3.63 24.35 -39.36
N ALA A 263 -3.89 24.62 -38.08
CA ALA A 263 -4.30 23.58 -37.13
C ALA A 263 -5.76 23.21 -37.45
N GLY A 264 -5.96 22.03 -38.05
CA GLY A 264 -7.27 21.53 -38.50
C GLY A 264 -8.37 21.74 -37.45
N THR A 265 -9.60 21.95 -37.93
CA THR A 265 -10.77 22.36 -37.14
C THR A 265 -11.02 21.49 -35.91
N GLY A 266 -10.40 21.83 -34.77
CA GLY A 266 -10.81 21.74 -33.36
C GLY A 266 -11.43 20.47 -32.77
N MET A 267 -11.78 19.45 -33.55
CA MET A 267 -12.53 18.27 -33.10
C MET A 267 -11.60 17.10 -32.76
N ASP A 268 -10.57 16.89 -33.59
CA ASP A 268 -9.59 15.81 -33.38
C ASP A 268 -8.71 16.08 -32.15
N ASP A 269 -8.37 17.35 -31.90
CA ASP A 269 -7.59 17.76 -30.71
C ASP A 269 -8.34 17.56 -29.38
N VAL A 270 -9.68 17.68 -29.40
CA VAL A 270 -10.52 17.46 -28.22
C VAL A 270 -10.63 15.96 -27.92
N LEU A 271 -10.72 15.13 -28.96
CA LEU A 271 -10.71 13.68 -28.82
C LEU A 271 -9.33 13.19 -28.35
N GLU A 272 -8.23 13.72 -28.90
CA GLU A 272 -6.86 13.38 -28.50
C GLU A 272 -6.56 13.80 -27.04
N PHE A 273 -7.04 14.96 -26.60
CA PHE A 273 -6.91 15.40 -25.19
C PHE A 273 -7.73 14.53 -24.22
N LEU A 274 -8.91 14.06 -24.63
CA LEU A 274 -9.75 13.18 -23.82
C LEU A 274 -9.16 11.76 -23.76
N ASP A 275 -8.67 11.23 -24.89
CA ASP A 275 -8.02 9.92 -24.95
C ASP A 275 -6.70 9.89 -24.15
N ALA A 276 -5.88 10.95 -24.23
CA ALA A 276 -4.65 11.05 -23.44
C ALA A 276 -4.88 11.08 -21.92
N ARG A 277 -6.10 11.45 -21.47
CA ARG A 277 -6.50 11.45 -20.06
C ARG A 277 -7.15 10.15 -19.60
N LEU A 278 -7.67 9.34 -20.53
CA LEU A 278 -8.26 8.03 -20.26
C LEU A 278 -7.20 6.98 -19.89
N ASP A 279 -5.96 7.15 -20.38
CA ASP A 279 -4.85 6.21 -20.18
C ASP A 279 -3.95 6.54 -18.97
N ASP A 280 -4.31 7.48 -18.09
CA ASP A 280 -3.54 7.78 -16.86
C ASP A 280 -4.09 6.99 -15.64
N PRO A 281 -3.46 5.85 -15.27
CA PRO A 281 -3.89 5.04 -14.13
C PRO A 281 -3.66 5.72 -12.77
N SER A 282 -3.01 6.89 -12.72
CA SER A 282 -2.77 7.62 -11.46
C SER A 282 -3.98 8.43 -10.97
N ILE A 283 -4.99 8.64 -11.84
CA ILE A 283 -6.21 9.41 -11.52
C ILE A 283 -7.32 8.51 -10.96
N TYR A 284 -7.33 7.22 -11.27
CA TYR A 284 -8.34 6.27 -10.79
C TYR A 284 -7.89 5.53 -9.53
N GLY A 285 -8.00 6.20 -8.38
CA GLY A 285 -8.08 5.50 -7.09
C GLY A 285 -9.32 4.60 -7.07
N LYS A 286 -9.20 3.39 -6.50
CA LYS A 286 -10.32 2.47 -6.28
C LYS A 286 -11.43 3.17 -5.48
N GLY A 287 -12.46 3.64 -6.17
CA GLY A 287 -13.67 4.21 -5.56
C GLY A 287 -14.46 5.00 -6.58
N GLU A 288 -15.64 4.48 -6.93
CA GLU A 288 -16.70 5.08 -7.77
C GLU A 288 -16.28 5.79 -9.06
N VAL A 289 -16.61 5.15 -10.17
CA VAL A 289 -16.68 5.77 -11.50
C VAL A 289 -17.56 7.01 -11.40
N THR A 290 -16.95 8.19 -11.46
CA THR A 290 -17.70 9.44 -11.65
C THR A 290 -18.22 9.44 -13.09
N THR A 291 -19.45 8.96 -13.27
CA THR A 291 -20.28 9.05 -14.48
C THR A 291 -20.72 10.50 -14.76
N LEU A 292 -19.79 11.46 -14.62
CA LEU A 292 -20.04 12.90 -14.68
C LEU A 292 -19.88 13.48 -16.10
N SER A 293 -19.27 12.75 -17.04
CA SER A 293 -19.02 13.29 -18.39
C SER A 293 -20.05 12.85 -19.46
N LEU A 294 -20.57 11.62 -19.39
CA LEU A 294 -21.50 11.11 -20.43
C LEU A 294 -22.98 11.45 -20.21
N SER A 295 -23.39 11.78 -18.98
CA SER A 295 -24.77 12.16 -18.66
C SER A 295 -25.14 13.58 -19.11
N TYR A 296 -24.15 14.42 -19.44
CA TYR A 296 -24.35 15.79 -19.90
C TYR A 296 -24.68 15.93 -21.39
N MET A 297 -24.67 14.83 -22.16
CA MET A 297 -24.96 14.86 -23.60
C MET A 297 -26.25 14.14 -24.01
N ASP A 298 -26.97 13.53 -23.07
CA ASP A 298 -28.29 12.95 -23.32
C ASP A 298 -29.38 14.02 -23.19
N ASN A 299 -29.92 14.45 -24.34
CA ASN A 299 -31.02 15.42 -24.43
C ASN A 299 -32.40 14.75 -24.41
N SER A 300 -32.49 13.45 -24.09
CA SER A 300 -33.77 12.83 -23.81
C SER A 300 -34.44 13.44 -22.57
N PRO A 301 -35.77 13.39 -22.45
CA PRO A 301 -36.46 13.84 -21.24
C PRO A 301 -35.93 13.18 -19.95
N GLU A 302 -35.51 11.92 -20.02
CA GLU A 302 -34.89 11.21 -18.90
C GLU A 302 -33.47 11.73 -18.58
N GLY A 303 -32.69 12.08 -19.59
CA GLY A 303 -31.39 12.73 -19.43
C GLY A 303 -31.47 14.09 -18.75
N ILE A 304 -32.48 14.89 -19.10
CA ILE A 304 -32.76 16.19 -18.46
C ILE A 304 -33.15 15.99 -16.98
N ALA A 305 -34.06 15.05 -16.69
CA ALA A 305 -34.49 14.79 -15.31
C ALA A 305 -33.33 14.33 -14.40
N ARG A 306 -32.44 13.46 -14.90
CA ARG A 306 -31.23 13.04 -14.17
C ARG A 306 -30.28 14.21 -13.89
N ARG A 307 -30.14 15.14 -14.83
CA ARG A 307 -29.28 16.34 -14.67
C ARG A 307 -29.85 17.29 -13.64
N GLU A 308 -31.16 17.53 -13.66
CA GLU A 308 -31.85 18.35 -12.66
C GLU A 308 -31.74 17.74 -11.26
N GLU A 309 -31.89 16.41 -11.13
CA GLU A 309 -31.70 15.73 -9.85
C GLU A 309 -30.26 15.85 -9.33
N HIS A 310 -29.27 15.73 -10.21
CA HIS A 310 -27.87 15.90 -9.86
C HIS A 310 -27.55 17.33 -9.41
N LEU A 311 -28.08 18.34 -10.11
CA LEU A 311 -27.95 19.75 -9.71
C LEU A 311 -28.57 19.99 -8.34
N ARG A 312 -29.77 19.43 -8.08
CA ARG A 312 -30.44 19.51 -6.78
C ARG A 312 -29.59 18.91 -5.65
N ARG A 313 -29.01 17.72 -5.85
CA ARG A 313 -28.12 17.08 -4.86
C ARG A 313 -26.84 17.88 -4.62
N ASN A 314 -26.28 18.49 -5.66
CA ASN A 314 -25.11 19.37 -5.53
C ASN A 314 -25.44 20.63 -4.73
N GLU A 315 -26.61 21.24 -4.95
CA GLU A 315 -27.08 22.38 -4.17
C GLU A 315 -27.32 22.01 -2.70
N GLU A 316 -27.93 20.86 -2.43
CA GLU A 316 -28.10 20.32 -1.07
C GLU A 316 -26.74 20.14 -0.37
N THR A 317 -25.78 19.49 -1.05
CA THR A 317 -24.43 19.27 -0.51
C THR A 317 -23.69 20.59 -0.25
N ARG A 318 -23.88 21.58 -1.13
CA ARG A 318 -23.29 22.92 -0.95
C ARG A 318 -23.91 23.63 0.24
N ALA A 319 -25.23 23.58 0.39
CA ALA A 319 -25.93 24.17 1.53
C ALA A 319 -25.51 23.51 2.86
N GLU A 320 -25.30 22.19 2.89
CA GLU A 320 -24.79 21.48 4.06
C GLU A 320 -23.37 21.92 4.45
N ARG A 321 -22.48 22.11 3.47
CA ARG A 321 -21.13 22.63 3.70
C ARG A 321 -21.14 24.08 4.20
N GLU A 322 -21.98 24.93 3.62
CA GLU A 322 -22.14 26.32 4.08
C GLU A 322 -22.65 26.34 5.53
N ALA A 323 -23.64 25.51 5.89
CA ALA A 323 -24.14 25.36 7.26
C ALA A 323 -23.10 24.76 8.23
N GLN A 324 -22.20 23.91 7.76
CA GLN A 324 -21.08 23.41 8.56
C GLN A 324 -20.07 24.53 8.85
N LEU A 325 -19.69 25.32 7.83
CA LEU A 325 -18.77 26.44 8.00
C LEU A 325 -19.32 27.52 8.93
N GLU A 326 -20.63 27.78 8.90
CA GLU A 326 -21.26 28.70 9.85
C GLU A 326 -21.20 28.20 11.29
N ARG A 327 -21.40 26.90 11.51
CA ARG A 327 -21.24 26.27 12.84
C ARG A 327 -19.79 26.38 13.34
N GLU A 328 -18.82 26.11 12.48
CA GLU A 328 -17.40 26.24 12.82
C GLU A 328 -17.01 27.69 13.12
N ARG A 329 -17.52 28.66 12.36
CA ARG A 329 -17.33 30.09 12.66
C ARG A 329 -17.92 30.49 14.01
N ALA A 330 -19.14 30.02 14.33
CA ALA A 330 -19.77 30.31 15.61
C ALA A 330 -18.97 29.75 16.79
N ILE A 331 -18.43 28.54 16.66
CA ILE A 331 -17.55 27.92 17.67
C ILE A 331 -16.28 28.75 17.85
N LEU A 332 -15.65 29.19 16.76
CA LEU A 332 -14.45 30.03 16.82
C LEU A 332 -14.72 31.40 17.46
N GLU A 333 -15.87 32.02 17.19
CA GLU A 333 -16.26 33.27 17.83
C GLU A 333 -16.53 33.09 19.33
N GLN A 334 -17.20 32.01 19.73
CA GLN A 334 -17.40 31.69 21.14
C GLN A 334 -16.07 31.48 21.85
N TRP A 335 -15.18 30.68 21.27
CA TRP A 335 -13.84 30.45 21.82
C TRP A 335 -13.04 31.76 21.95
N ARG A 336 -13.13 32.67 20.97
CA ARG A 336 -12.49 34.00 21.08
C ARG A 336 -13.07 34.85 22.21
N ARG A 337 -14.38 34.79 22.49
CA ARG A 337 -14.99 35.50 23.61
C ARG A 337 -14.53 34.93 24.95
N GLU A 338 -14.50 33.61 25.08
CA GLU A 338 -14.02 32.93 26.30
C GLU A 338 -12.56 33.27 26.61
N GLN A 339 -11.70 33.38 25.59
CA GLN A 339 -10.31 33.83 25.76
C GLN A 339 -10.19 35.31 26.17
N ALA A 340 -11.11 36.17 25.71
CA ALA A 340 -11.12 37.58 26.08
C ALA A 340 -11.63 37.82 27.51
N GLU A 341 -12.56 36.99 27.98
CA GLU A 341 -13.16 37.10 29.32
C GLU A 341 -12.36 36.36 30.41
N GLY A 342 -11.62 35.30 30.05
CA GLY A 342 -10.80 34.51 30.99
C GLY A 342 -9.41 35.09 31.32
N GLY A 343 -9.10 36.30 30.84
CA GLY A 343 -7.80 36.97 31.00
C GLY A 343 -7.67 37.89 32.21
N ASN A 344 -8.44 37.69 33.29
CA ASN A 344 -8.40 38.51 34.50
C ASN A 344 -8.02 37.71 35.75
#